data_AF-A0A1I3IGJ9-F1
#
_entry.id   AF-A0A1I3IGJ9-F1
#
_cell.length_a   1.000
_cell.length_b   1.000
_cell.length_c   1.000
_cell.angle_alpha   90.00
_cell.angle_beta   90.00
_cell.angle_gamma   90.00
#
_symmetry.space_group_name_H-M   'P 1'
#
loop_
_entity.id
_entity.type
_entity.pdbx_description
1 polymer ?
#
loop_
_entity_poly.entity_id
_entity_poly.type
_entity_poly.pdbx_seq_one_letter_code
_entity_poly.pdbx_strand_id
1 'polypeptide(L)'
;MANPAFSSRAAAGADCADCPPKTENIIVIGSEFEYLRSGFQLKCMFLGCGYGVAQGTLRPPGYTRADRTTIAYVDKGYTRWELLNLDYLRDHAGVRIRTIGSSNSFINLLANRGTGADRHVIRNLVMFCHGFPSYFALNYSGPGSDMNVFYGNFAAVPTNAFAPDGKLFSYACRTAMNVGARGPQTSLGQRLANRFDITVRAYKRRTNYGSCIRLRSEHERLATDLKAARVGKEGQRIPLPPDHEAYPHPGLSDGFWPGIEDGGQSEGINNYALWRKNGARALPVEGTSPAGQPTGFFTLTPAGT
;
A
#
# COMPACT_ATOMS: atom_id res chain seq x y z
N MET A 1 -6.69 34.86 -55.22
CA MET A 1 -7.17 33.91 -54.19
C MET A 1 -6.15 33.90 -53.06
N ALA A 2 -6.47 34.53 -51.93
CA ALA A 2 -5.57 34.65 -50.78
C ALA A 2 -5.81 33.47 -49.82
N ASN A 3 -4.73 32.86 -49.35
CA ASN A 3 -4.75 31.84 -48.31
C ASN A 3 -5.33 32.43 -47.00
N PRO A 4 -6.25 31.75 -46.29
CA PRO A 4 -6.63 32.21 -44.97
C PRO A 4 -5.47 31.99 -43.99
N ALA A 5 -5.19 33.03 -43.20
CA ALA A 5 -4.21 32.97 -42.14
C ALA A 5 -4.62 31.95 -41.08
N PHE A 6 -3.73 31.03 -40.73
CA PHE A 6 -3.85 30.24 -39.51
C PHE A 6 -3.75 31.19 -38.31
N SER A 7 -4.89 31.48 -37.68
CA SER A 7 -4.94 32.14 -36.38
C SER A 7 -4.39 31.19 -35.32
N SER A 8 -3.08 31.27 -35.06
CA SER A 8 -2.45 30.67 -33.88
C SER A 8 -2.79 31.49 -32.64
N ARG A 9 -4.02 31.33 -32.15
CA ARG A 9 -4.36 31.53 -30.74
C ARG A 9 -5.16 30.32 -30.30
N ALA A 10 -4.44 29.22 -30.06
CA ALA A 10 -4.90 28.28 -29.05
C ALA A 10 -5.02 29.11 -27.77
N ALA A 11 -6.26 29.34 -27.34
CA ALA A 11 -6.54 29.97 -26.06
C ALA A 11 -5.77 29.17 -24.99
N ALA A 12 -4.78 29.81 -24.37
CA ALA A 12 -4.31 29.38 -23.07
C ALA A 12 -5.56 29.24 -22.20
N GLY A 13 -5.84 28.01 -21.77
CA GLY A 13 -7.04 27.70 -21.00
C GLY A 13 -7.15 28.68 -19.83
N ALA A 14 -8.29 29.35 -19.74
CA ALA A 14 -8.60 30.23 -18.63
C ALA A 14 -8.34 29.46 -17.33
N ASP A 15 -7.46 30.02 -16.51
CA ASP A 15 -7.14 29.53 -15.18
C ASP A 15 -8.42 29.66 -14.35
N CYS A 16 -9.25 28.61 -14.31
CA CYS A 16 -10.50 28.65 -13.55
C CYS A 16 -10.18 28.50 -12.06
N ALA A 17 -9.97 29.65 -11.42
CA ALA A 17 -9.76 29.73 -9.97
C ALA A 17 -10.90 29.06 -9.16
N ASP A 18 -12.10 28.92 -9.75
CA ASP A 18 -13.31 28.41 -9.11
C ASP A 18 -13.78 27.03 -9.61
N CYS A 19 -12.99 26.31 -10.42
CA CYS A 19 -13.38 24.95 -10.78
C CYS A 19 -13.37 24.05 -9.55
N PRO A 20 -14.40 23.19 -9.35
CA PRO A 20 -14.36 22.19 -8.29
C PRO A 20 -13.14 21.28 -8.51
N PRO A 21 -12.41 20.93 -7.45
CA PRO A 21 -11.23 20.10 -7.59
C PRO A 21 -11.61 18.71 -8.11
N LYS A 22 -10.76 18.17 -8.98
CA LYS A 22 -10.83 16.76 -9.39
C LYS A 22 -10.54 15.87 -8.18
N THR A 23 -10.83 14.58 -8.27
CA THR A 23 -10.65 13.62 -7.19
C THR A 23 -9.57 12.60 -7.52
N GLU A 24 -8.87 12.14 -6.48
CA GLU A 24 -7.80 11.16 -6.62
C GLU A 24 -7.90 10.07 -5.55
N ASN A 25 -7.74 8.82 -6.00
CA ASN A 25 -7.48 7.69 -5.13
C ASN A 25 -5.97 7.50 -4.99
N ILE A 26 -5.47 7.40 -3.76
CA ILE A 26 -4.06 7.16 -3.46
C ILE A 26 -3.94 5.83 -2.73
N ILE A 27 -3.12 4.93 -3.27
CA ILE A 27 -2.85 3.62 -2.70
C ILE A 27 -1.37 3.57 -2.32
N VAL A 28 -1.10 3.45 -1.02
CA VAL A 28 0.25 3.45 -0.46
C VAL A 28 0.71 2.02 -0.24
N ILE A 29 1.87 1.68 -0.79
CA ILE A 29 2.52 0.39 -0.68
C ILE A 29 3.83 0.57 0.10
N GLY A 30 3.83 0.15 1.37
CA GLY A 30 5.05 0.06 2.17
C GLY A 30 5.92 -1.13 1.74
N SER A 31 7.09 -1.26 2.34
CA SER A 31 8.02 -2.36 2.16
C SER A 31 8.23 -3.14 3.46
N GLU A 32 8.65 -4.38 3.31
CA GLU A 32 8.93 -5.35 4.37
C GLU A 32 10.36 -5.83 4.18
N PHE A 33 11.19 -5.79 5.23
CA PHE A 33 12.61 -6.17 5.25
C PHE A 33 12.96 -7.24 6.28
N GLU A 34 12.01 -7.74 7.06
CA GLU A 34 12.22 -8.87 7.95
C GLU A 34 12.30 -10.17 7.14
N TYR A 35 13.29 -10.28 6.24
CA TYR A 35 13.44 -11.32 5.21
C TYR A 35 13.52 -12.74 5.75
N LEU A 36 13.96 -12.86 7.00
CA LEU A 36 14.01 -14.12 7.73
C LEU A 36 12.61 -14.59 8.18
N ARG A 37 11.67 -13.67 8.46
CA ARG A 37 10.31 -13.99 8.94
C ARG A 37 9.22 -13.80 7.88
N SER A 38 9.41 -12.84 6.98
CA SER A 38 8.42 -12.44 5.98
C SER A 38 8.59 -13.18 4.66
N GLY A 39 9.79 -13.69 4.37
CA GLY A 39 10.10 -14.72 3.38
C GLY A 39 9.38 -14.71 2.03
N PHE A 40 9.35 -15.88 1.39
CA PHE A 40 8.73 -16.12 0.07
C PHE A 40 7.27 -15.64 0.00
N GLN A 41 6.44 -15.94 1.00
CA GLN A 41 5.00 -15.69 0.93
C GLN A 41 4.54 -14.25 1.24
N LEU A 42 5.25 -13.49 2.09
CA LEU A 42 4.76 -12.18 2.55
C LEU A 42 5.48 -11.02 1.86
N LYS A 43 6.59 -11.25 1.17
CA LYS A 43 7.37 -10.17 0.56
C LYS A 43 6.52 -9.25 -0.34
N CYS A 44 5.69 -9.85 -1.18
CA CYS A 44 4.81 -9.11 -2.09
C CYS A 44 3.43 -8.79 -1.51
N MET A 45 3.18 -8.97 -0.20
CA MET A 45 1.82 -8.83 0.35
C MET A 45 1.23 -7.42 0.18
N PHE A 46 2.01 -6.38 0.45
CA PHE A 46 1.56 -5.00 0.28
C PHE A 46 1.39 -4.66 -1.20
N LEU A 47 2.38 -5.05 -2.02
CA LEU A 47 2.38 -4.85 -3.46
C LEU A 47 1.15 -5.49 -4.11
N GLY A 48 0.86 -6.75 -3.79
CA GLY A 48 -0.26 -7.50 -4.35
C GLY A 48 -1.60 -6.91 -3.96
N CYS A 49 -1.78 -6.48 -2.70
CA CYS A 49 -3.00 -5.80 -2.28
C CYS A 49 -3.17 -4.45 -2.98
N GLY A 50 -2.11 -3.63 -3.03
CA GLY A 50 -2.15 -2.34 -3.71
C GLY A 50 -2.45 -2.46 -5.20
N TYR A 51 -1.82 -3.43 -5.86
CA TYR A 51 -2.09 -3.78 -7.26
C TYR A 51 -3.55 -4.19 -7.46
N GLY A 52 -4.09 -5.08 -6.62
CA GLY A 52 -5.46 -5.55 -6.74
C GLY A 52 -6.49 -4.43 -6.54
N VAL A 53 -6.23 -3.50 -5.63
CA VAL A 53 -7.11 -2.32 -5.44
C VAL A 53 -7.04 -1.38 -6.63
N ALA A 54 -5.85 -1.12 -7.17
CA ALA A 54 -5.67 -0.24 -8.32
C ALA A 54 -6.30 -0.80 -9.59
N GLN A 55 -6.21 -2.11 -9.81
CA GLN A 55 -6.85 -2.81 -10.93
C GLN A 55 -8.37 -2.99 -10.73
N GLY A 56 -8.85 -2.85 -9.50
CA GLY A 56 -10.26 -3.03 -9.14
C GLY A 56 -10.69 -4.48 -8.90
N THR A 57 -9.75 -5.43 -8.82
CA THR A 57 -10.03 -6.82 -8.41
C THR A 57 -10.27 -6.93 -6.91
N LEU A 58 -9.74 -5.99 -6.13
CA LEU A 58 -10.03 -5.81 -4.72
C LEU A 58 -10.69 -4.45 -4.49
N ARG A 59 -11.68 -4.39 -3.59
CA ARG A 59 -12.37 -3.14 -3.28
C ARG A 59 -12.57 -3.01 -1.76
N PRO A 60 -11.86 -2.10 -1.08
CA PRO A 60 -12.14 -1.81 0.32
C PRO A 60 -13.62 -1.45 0.48
N PRO A 61 -14.33 -1.93 1.52
CA PRO A 61 -15.77 -1.68 1.60
C PRO A 61 -16.03 -0.18 1.79
N GLY A 62 -16.84 0.41 0.92
CA GLY A 62 -17.07 1.87 0.86
C GLY A 62 -16.07 2.65 0.00
N TYR A 63 -15.13 1.99 -0.68
CA TYR A 63 -14.24 2.58 -1.67
C TYR A 63 -15.00 3.03 -2.91
N THR A 64 -14.74 4.26 -3.36
CA THR A 64 -15.39 4.89 -4.51
C THR A 64 -14.39 5.18 -5.63
N ARG A 65 -14.89 5.37 -6.84
CA ARG A 65 -14.04 5.81 -7.96
C ARG A 65 -13.67 7.28 -7.79
N ALA A 66 -12.58 7.66 -8.43
CA ALA A 66 -12.07 9.02 -8.52
C ALA A 66 -11.63 9.29 -9.96
N ASP A 67 -11.36 10.54 -10.31
CA ASP A 67 -10.92 10.94 -11.65
C ASP A 67 -9.56 10.33 -12.03
N ARG A 68 -8.72 10.03 -11.02
CA ARG A 68 -7.48 9.26 -11.21
C ARG A 68 -7.13 8.39 -10.02
N THR A 69 -6.26 7.41 -10.27
CA THR A 69 -5.65 6.55 -9.24
C THR A 69 -4.13 6.68 -9.28
N THR A 70 -3.52 6.87 -8.11
CA THR A 70 -2.07 6.87 -7.90
C THR A 70 -1.69 5.72 -6.97
N ILE A 71 -0.73 4.90 -7.38
CA ILE A 71 0.03 4.04 -6.48
C ILE A 71 1.28 4.79 -6.05
N ALA A 72 1.49 4.91 -4.75
CA ALA A 72 2.70 5.44 -4.14
C ALA A 72 3.41 4.32 -3.38
N TYR A 73 4.59 3.89 -3.82
CA TYR A 73 5.28 2.75 -3.24
C TYR A 73 6.64 3.14 -2.67
N VAL A 74 7.08 2.46 -1.61
CA VAL A 74 8.41 2.63 -1.06
C VAL A 74 9.46 2.09 -2.03
N ASP A 75 10.42 2.94 -2.40
CA ASP A 75 11.42 2.64 -3.44
C ASP A 75 12.54 1.69 -3.01
N LYS A 76 12.50 1.24 -1.76
CA LYS A 76 13.46 0.28 -1.19
C LYS A 76 12.84 -1.08 -0.99
N GLY A 77 13.65 -2.11 -1.27
CA GLY A 77 13.32 -3.48 -0.93
C GLY A 77 12.41 -4.15 -1.95
N TYR A 78 12.13 -3.57 -3.10
CA TYR A 78 11.51 -4.30 -4.21
C TYR A 78 12.53 -4.53 -5.33
N THR A 79 12.51 -5.71 -5.94
CA THR A 79 13.31 -5.97 -7.14
C THR A 79 12.61 -5.45 -8.39
N ARG A 80 13.36 -5.36 -9.49
CA ARG A 80 12.79 -4.94 -10.77
C ARG A 80 11.64 -5.85 -11.23
N TRP A 81 11.75 -7.16 -11.00
CA TRP A 81 10.71 -8.14 -11.33
C TRP A 81 9.39 -7.84 -10.62
N GLU A 82 9.46 -7.48 -9.34
CA GLU A 82 8.30 -7.11 -8.54
C GLU A 82 7.67 -5.79 -9.04
N LEU A 83 8.50 -4.81 -9.38
CA LEU A 83 8.05 -3.49 -9.83
C LEU A 83 7.50 -3.45 -11.26
N LEU A 84 7.85 -4.41 -12.13
CA LEU A 84 7.27 -4.53 -13.47
C LEU A 84 5.74 -4.68 -13.44
N ASN A 85 5.17 -5.21 -12.35
CA ASN A 85 3.72 -5.27 -12.17
C ASN A 85 3.11 -3.86 -12.06
N LEU A 86 3.79 -2.91 -11.42
CA LEU A 86 3.30 -1.53 -11.34
C LEU A 86 3.40 -0.81 -12.69
N ASP A 87 4.42 -1.12 -13.49
CA ASP A 87 4.52 -0.62 -14.87
C ASP A 87 3.36 -1.09 -15.73
N TYR A 88 2.95 -2.37 -15.58
CA TYR A 88 1.77 -2.88 -16.28
C TYR A 88 0.51 -2.05 -15.95
N LEU A 89 0.29 -1.69 -14.67
CA LEU A 89 -0.85 -0.84 -14.29
C LEU A 89 -0.74 0.58 -14.86
N ARG A 90 0.47 1.13 -14.94
CA ARG A 90 0.70 2.43 -15.59
C ARG A 90 0.30 2.36 -17.06
N ASP A 91 0.82 1.38 -17.77
CA ASP A 91 0.76 1.30 -19.23
C ASP A 91 -0.62 0.83 -19.72
N HIS A 92 -1.33 0.01 -18.95
CA HIS A 92 -2.61 -0.59 -19.37
C HIS A 92 -3.84 -0.11 -18.59
N ALA A 93 -3.67 0.48 -17.40
CA ALA A 93 -4.79 0.95 -16.58
C ALA A 93 -4.72 2.46 -16.26
N GLY A 94 -3.75 3.19 -16.83
CA GLY A 94 -3.59 4.63 -16.61
C GLY A 94 -3.26 5.00 -15.16
N VAL A 95 -2.81 4.03 -14.35
CA VAL A 95 -2.48 4.25 -12.94
C VAL A 95 -1.18 5.06 -12.86
N ARG A 96 -1.20 6.15 -12.10
CA ARG A 96 0.02 6.92 -11.86
C ARG A 96 0.89 6.21 -10.82
N ILE A 97 2.17 6.05 -11.11
CA ILE A 97 3.12 5.41 -10.19
C ILE A 97 4.05 6.49 -9.62
N ARG A 98 4.15 6.55 -8.29
CA ARG A 98 5.02 7.46 -7.55
C ARG A 98 5.89 6.67 -6.56
N THR A 99 7.15 7.06 -6.45
CA THR A 99 8.07 6.53 -5.43
C THR A 99 7.94 7.34 -4.15
N ILE A 100 8.17 6.65 -3.03
CA ILE A 100 8.32 7.22 -1.69
C ILE A 100 9.70 6.80 -1.21
N GLY A 101 10.62 7.77 -1.04
CA GLY A 101 11.97 7.52 -0.52
C GLY A 101 12.17 7.97 0.93
N SER A 102 11.22 8.74 1.47
CA SER A 102 11.20 9.24 2.85
C SER A 102 9.78 9.56 3.34
N SER A 103 9.60 9.69 4.65
CA SER A 103 8.35 10.22 5.24
C SER A 103 7.98 11.59 4.65
N ASN A 104 8.96 12.48 4.44
CA ASN A 104 8.72 13.77 3.79
C ASN A 104 8.21 13.64 2.36
N SER A 105 8.74 12.71 1.56
CA SER A 105 8.22 12.48 0.20
C SER A 105 6.77 11.99 0.21
N PHE A 106 6.40 11.15 1.19
CA PHE A 106 5.01 10.74 1.39
C PHE A 106 4.12 11.92 1.79
N ILE A 107 4.53 12.72 2.77
CA ILE A 107 3.78 13.92 3.18
C ILE A 107 3.64 14.92 2.03
N ASN A 108 4.70 15.14 1.25
CA ASN A 108 4.68 16.02 0.09
C ASN A 108 3.72 15.54 -1.00
N LEU A 109 3.62 14.22 -1.23
CA LEU A 109 2.62 13.64 -2.14
C LEU A 109 1.19 13.98 -1.67
N LEU A 110 0.92 13.91 -0.36
CA LEU A 110 -0.39 14.24 0.18
C LEU A 110 -0.66 15.75 0.16
N ALA A 111 0.34 16.58 0.43
CA ALA A 111 0.18 18.03 0.53
C ALA A 111 0.06 18.72 -0.85
N ASN A 112 0.82 18.26 -1.85
CA ASN A 112 0.97 18.97 -3.13
C ASN A 112 0.32 18.20 -4.27
N ARG A 113 -0.90 18.58 -4.65
CA ARG A 113 -1.69 17.86 -5.67
C ARG A 113 -2.28 18.75 -6.76
N GLY A 114 -1.42 19.60 -7.30
CA GLY A 114 -1.76 20.51 -8.41
C GLY A 114 -2.46 21.79 -7.95
N THR A 115 -2.65 22.70 -8.91
CA THR A 115 -3.26 24.01 -8.73
C THR A 115 -4.30 24.25 -9.83
N GLY A 116 -5.19 25.24 -9.63
CA GLY A 116 -6.21 25.61 -10.62
C GLY A 116 -7.05 24.42 -11.09
N ALA A 117 -7.28 24.34 -12.40
CA ALA A 117 -8.09 23.29 -13.06
C ALA A 117 -7.54 21.86 -12.90
N ASP A 118 -6.27 21.71 -12.52
CA ASP A 118 -5.60 20.41 -12.31
C ASP A 118 -5.38 20.09 -10.83
N ARG A 119 -5.96 20.87 -9.92
CA ARG A 119 -5.99 20.54 -8.49
C ARG A 119 -6.82 19.28 -8.24
N HIS A 120 -6.27 18.36 -7.44
CA HIS A 120 -6.96 17.15 -7.01
C HIS A 120 -7.12 17.08 -5.49
N VAL A 121 -8.30 16.70 -5.00
CA VAL A 121 -8.59 16.32 -3.60
C VAL A 121 -8.59 14.79 -3.42
N ILE A 122 -8.25 14.27 -2.23
CA ILE A 122 -8.21 12.82 -2.00
C ILE A 122 -9.64 12.34 -1.79
N ARG A 123 -10.06 11.38 -2.61
CA ARG A 123 -11.29 10.62 -2.34
C ARG A 123 -11.01 9.46 -1.40
N ASN A 124 -10.03 8.62 -1.74
CA ASN A 124 -9.66 7.46 -0.93
C ASN A 124 -8.14 7.42 -0.74
N LEU A 125 -7.67 7.33 0.50
CA LEU A 125 -6.30 6.99 0.85
C LEU A 125 -6.27 5.56 1.41
N VAL A 126 -5.58 4.64 0.75
CA VAL A 126 -5.48 3.23 1.17
C VAL A 126 -4.06 2.94 1.62
N MET A 127 -3.87 2.45 2.83
CA MET A 127 -2.56 2.15 3.41
C MET A 127 -2.33 0.64 3.49
N PHE A 128 -1.38 0.12 2.71
CA PHE A 128 -0.84 -1.23 2.83
C PHE A 128 0.61 -1.15 3.32
N CYS A 129 0.78 -1.19 4.63
CA CYS A 129 2.09 -1.13 5.28
C CYS A 129 2.01 -1.73 6.69
N HIS A 130 3.13 -1.74 7.39
CA HIS A 130 3.12 -2.02 8.82
C HIS A 130 2.57 -0.86 9.63
N GLY A 131 2.05 -1.17 10.80
CA GLY A 131 1.40 -0.21 11.69
C GLY A 131 1.73 -0.41 13.16
N PHE A 132 1.91 0.70 13.83
CA PHE A 132 1.99 0.81 15.27
C PHE A 132 0.91 1.76 15.75
N PRO A 133 0.53 1.72 17.04
CA PRO A 133 -0.55 2.58 17.55
C PRO A 133 -0.38 4.07 17.25
N SER A 134 0.86 4.56 17.14
CA SER A 134 1.18 5.98 16.94
C SER A 134 1.73 6.35 15.55
N TYR A 135 2.06 5.39 14.68
CA TYR A 135 2.67 5.68 13.38
C TYR A 135 2.47 4.56 12.35
N PHE A 136 2.58 4.94 11.07
CA PHE A 136 2.76 4.00 9.96
C PHE A 136 4.24 3.71 9.75
N ALA A 137 4.62 2.44 9.66
CA ALA A 137 5.97 2.03 9.31
C ALA A 137 5.99 1.68 7.82
N LEU A 138 6.41 2.64 6.97
CA LEU A 138 6.40 2.42 5.52
C LEU A 138 7.57 1.55 5.05
N ASN A 139 8.69 1.50 5.80
CA ASN A 139 9.89 0.72 5.47
C ASN A 139 10.29 -0.18 6.65
N TYR A 140 9.44 -1.13 7.00
CA TYR A 140 9.57 -1.88 8.23
C TYR A 140 10.82 -2.77 8.24
N SER A 141 11.63 -2.66 9.29
CA SER A 141 12.93 -3.34 9.45
C SER A 141 13.95 -3.04 8.34
N GLY A 142 13.69 -2.04 7.50
CA GLY A 142 14.57 -1.65 6.40
C GLY A 142 15.64 -0.64 6.84
N PRO A 143 16.65 -0.39 5.99
CA PRO A 143 17.68 0.60 6.28
C PRO A 143 17.10 2.02 6.29
N GLY A 144 17.39 2.77 7.35
CA GLY A 144 16.98 4.16 7.56
C GLY A 144 15.63 4.31 8.26
N SER A 145 15.63 4.97 9.43
CA SER A 145 14.44 5.21 10.27
C SER A 145 13.43 6.23 9.70
N ASP A 146 13.77 6.89 8.59
CA ASP A 146 13.10 8.10 8.09
C ASP A 146 11.74 7.85 7.43
N MET A 147 11.21 6.63 7.51
CA MET A 147 9.96 6.23 6.86
C MET A 147 8.87 5.80 7.85
N ASN A 148 9.07 6.11 9.14
CA ASN A 148 8.00 6.12 10.12
C ASN A 148 7.22 7.44 10.01
N VAL A 149 5.90 7.34 9.79
CA VAL A 149 5.02 8.49 9.63
C VAL A 149 4.13 8.62 10.85
N PHE A 150 4.47 9.58 11.70
CA PHE A 150 3.74 9.93 12.91
C PHE A 150 2.64 10.94 12.62
N TYR A 151 1.67 11.07 13.53
CA TYR A 151 0.61 12.09 13.41
C TYR A 151 1.17 13.50 13.18
N GLY A 152 2.27 13.87 13.85
CA GLY A 152 2.88 15.20 13.72
C GLY A 152 3.34 15.52 12.28
N ASN A 153 3.73 14.51 11.49
CA ASN A 153 4.12 14.71 10.10
C ASN A 153 2.95 15.23 9.24
N PHE A 154 1.71 14.88 9.58
CA PHE A 154 0.52 15.33 8.86
C PHE A 154 0.20 16.81 9.07
N ALA A 155 0.87 17.50 10.01
CA ALA A 155 0.72 18.95 10.20
C ALA A 155 0.99 19.76 8.92
N ALA A 156 1.88 19.26 8.04
CA ALA A 156 2.21 19.87 6.76
C ALA A 156 1.20 19.56 5.63
N VAL A 157 0.27 18.62 5.84
CA VAL A 157 -0.80 18.34 4.87
C VAL A 157 -1.97 19.28 5.15
N PRO A 158 -2.48 20.05 4.15
CA PRO A 158 -3.64 20.92 4.32
C PRO A 158 -4.85 20.16 4.87
N THR A 159 -5.62 20.78 5.76
CA THR A 159 -6.82 20.15 6.36
C THR A 159 -7.89 19.84 5.30
N ASN A 160 -7.96 20.64 4.23
CA ASN A 160 -8.83 20.43 3.07
C ASN A 160 -8.20 19.56 1.96
N ALA A 161 -7.21 18.72 2.29
CA ALA A 161 -6.58 17.83 1.31
C ALA A 161 -7.51 16.71 0.82
N PHE A 162 -8.57 16.40 1.57
CA PHE A 162 -9.57 15.39 1.22
C PHE A 162 -10.83 16.02 0.62
N ALA A 163 -11.55 15.25 -0.19
CA ALA A 163 -12.91 15.59 -0.59
C ALA A 163 -13.85 15.54 0.63
N PRO A 164 -15.02 16.21 0.59
CA PRO A 164 -15.98 16.17 1.70
C PRO A 164 -16.44 14.76 2.11
N ASP A 165 -16.47 13.81 1.17
CA ASP A 165 -16.79 12.40 1.41
C ASP A 165 -15.52 11.51 1.47
N GLY A 166 -14.36 12.13 1.72
CA GLY A 166 -13.05 11.52 1.73
C GLY A 166 -12.92 10.41 2.77
N LYS A 167 -12.11 9.40 2.46
CA LYS A 167 -11.91 8.22 3.31
C LYS A 167 -10.46 7.81 3.39
N LEU A 168 -10.07 7.29 4.55
CA LEU A 168 -8.82 6.56 4.75
C LEU A 168 -9.11 5.11 5.10
N PHE A 169 -8.54 4.16 4.36
CA PHE A 169 -8.60 2.73 4.67
C PHE A 169 -7.20 2.27 5.10
N SER A 170 -7.01 2.02 6.39
CA SER A 170 -5.74 1.54 6.93
C SER A 170 -5.79 0.03 7.15
N TYR A 171 -5.04 -0.68 6.32
CA TYR A 171 -4.67 -2.08 6.56
C TYR A 171 -3.34 -2.18 7.31
N ALA A 172 -2.86 -1.08 7.89
CA ALA A 172 -1.74 -1.10 8.82
C ALA A 172 -2.22 -1.55 10.20
N CYS A 173 -1.39 -2.36 10.86
CA CYS A 173 -1.68 -2.91 12.18
C CYS A 173 -2.03 -1.79 13.19
N ARG A 174 -3.08 -1.99 13.99
CA ARG A 174 -3.37 -1.20 15.21
C ARG A 174 -3.57 0.30 14.97
N THR A 175 -3.90 0.75 13.75
CA THR A 175 -4.14 2.18 13.48
C THR A 175 -5.30 2.75 14.30
N ALA A 176 -6.32 1.95 14.61
CA ALA A 176 -7.44 2.36 15.46
C ALA A 176 -7.19 2.15 16.96
N MET A 177 -6.03 1.60 17.35
CA MET A 177 -5.68 1.33 18.75
C MET A 177 -5.26 2.62 19.45
N ASN A 178 -5.83 2.88 20.63
CA ASN A 178 -5.45 4.03 21.45
C ASN A 178 -4.01 3.89 21.96
N VAL A 179 -3.36 5.04 22.19
CA VAL A 179 -1.98 5.10 22.68
C VAL A 179 -1.99 5.46 24.17
N GLY A 180 -1.64 4.48 25.01
CA GLY A 180 -1.55 4.64 26.47
C GLY A 180 -2.90 4.80 27.18
N ALA A 181 -2.85 5.12 28.47
CA ALA A 181 -4.03 5.33 29.32
C ALA A 181 -4.72 6.70 29.14
N ARG A 182 -4.32 7.49 28.12
CA ARG A 182 -4.71 8.89 27.92
C ARG A 182 -6.15 9.09 27.42
N GLY A 183 -7.04 8.14 27.70
CA GLY A 183 -8.46 8.20 27.36
C GLY A 183 -8.80 7.78 25.92
N PRO A 184 -10.11 7.77 25.59
CA PRO A 184 -10.58 7.51 24.23
C PRO A 184 -10.06 8.56 23.25
N GLN A 185 -10.08 8.27 21.95
CA GLN A 185 -9.73 9.21 20.87
C GLN A 185 -8.23 9.50 20.64
N THR A 186 -7.32 8.67 21.17
CA THR A 186 -5.87 8.91 21.04
C THR A 186 -5.20 8.14 19.91
N SER A 187 -5.91 7.23 19.24
CA SER A 187 -5.37 6.43 18.13
C SER A 187 -4.94 7.31 16.95
N LEU A 188 -3.95 6.85 16.19
CA LEU A 188 -3.53 7.52 14.95
C LEU A 188 -4.73 7.72 14.01
N GLY A 189 -5.55 6.69 13.83
CA GLY A 189 -6.73 6.74 12.97
C GLY A 189 -7.72 7.82 13.39
N GLN A 190 -8.00 7.95 14.68
CA GLN A 190 -8.95 8.96 15.16
C GLN A 190 -8.40 10.38 15.00
N ARG A 191 -7.11 10.58 15.27
CA ARG A 191 -6.48 11.88 15.07
C ARG A 191 -6.50 12.32 13.60
N LEU A 192 -6.32 11.38 12.68
CA LEU A 192 -6.44 11.65 11.23
C LEU A 192 -7.88 11.93 10.81
N ALA A 193 -8.86 11.18 11.36
CA ALA A 193 -10.29 11.45 11.13
C ALA A 193 -10.65 12.88 11.52
N ASN A 194 -10.27 13.30 12.73
CA ASN A 194 -10.53 14.65 13.24
C ASN A 194 -9.79 15.73 12.44
N ARG A 195 -8.53 15.49 12.06
CA ARG A 195 -7.71 16.50 11.37
C ARG A 195 -8.25 16.86 9.98
N PHE A 196 -8.67 15.85 9.24
CA PHE A 196 -9.06 16.01 7.84
C PHE A 196 -10.58 16.02 7.64
N ASP A 197 -11.35 15.89 8.71
CA ASP A 197 -12.81 15.78 8.68
C ASP A 197 -13.29 14.65 7.76
N ILE A 198 -12.71 13.46 7.96
CA ILE A 198 -12.96 12.26 7.12
C ILE A 198 -13.31 11.03 7.92
N THR A 199 -13.88 10.04 7.24
CA THR A 199 -14.00 8.69 7.77
C THR A 199 -12.68 7.93 7.67
N VAL A 200 -12.22 7.37 8.78
CA VAL A 200 -11.07 6.44 8.81
C VAL A 200 -11.55 5.04 9.15
N ARG A 201 -11.17 4.04 8.35
CA ARG A 201 -11.42 2.63 8.62
C ARG A 201 -10.13 1.90 8.94
N ALA A 202 -10.08 1.23 10.08
CA ALA A 202 -8.83 0.68 10.61
C ALA A 202 -9.05 -0.47 11.60
N TYR A 203 -8.05 -1.33 11.77
CA TYR A 203 -8.04 -2.36 12.82
C TYR A 203 -7.47 -1.81 14.14
N LYS A 204 -8.01 -2.29 15.26
CA LYS A 204 -7.39 -2.13 16.59
C LYS A 204 -6.35 -3.23 16.88
N ARG A 205 -6.49 -4.39 16.22
CA ARG A 205 -5.54 -5.49 16.27
C ARG A 205 -4.51 -5.40 15.14
N ARG A 206 -3.52 -6.29 15.16
CA ARG A 206 -2.61 -6.53 14.04
C ARG A 206 -3.42 -6.96 12.82
N THR A 207 -2.90 -6.67 11.64
CA THR A 207 -3.47 -7.08 10.36
C THR A 207 -2.76 -8.33 9.87
N ASN A 208 -3.52 -9.31 9.43
CA ASN A 208 -3.03 -10.57 8.89
C ASN A 208 -3.05 -10.53 7.36
N TYR A 209 -1.85 -10.53 6.78
CA TYR A 209 -1.63 -10.56 5.34
C TYR A 209 -1.40 -11.98 4.78
N GLY A 210 -1.31 -13.00 5.65
CA GLY A 210 -0.86 -14.35 5.27
C GLY A 210 -1.77 -15.11 4.30
N SER A 211 -2.95 -14.58 3.99
CA SER A 211 -3.86 -15.15 2.99
C SER A 211 -4.09 -14.24 1.77
N CYS A 212 -3.30 -13.16 1.64
CA CYS A 212 -3.46 -12.17 0.56
C CYS A 212 -2.85 -12.63 -0.75
N ILE A 213 -1.69 -13.29 -0.73
CA ILE A 213 -1.01 -13.76 -1.95
C ILE A 213 -1.37 -15.21 -2.28
N ARG A 214 -1.64 -16.04 -1.28
CA ARG A 214 -1.99 -17.45 -1.44
C ARG A 214 -2.99 -17.88 -0.39
N LEU A 215 -3.62 -19.04 -0.53
CA LEU A 215 -4.20 -19.70 0.63
C LEU A 215 -3.08 -20.24 1.53
N ARG A 216 -3.35 -20.27 2.85
CA ARG A 216 -2.36 -20.79 3.80
C ARG A 216 -2.05 -22.27 3.54
N SER A 217 -3.08 -23.05 3.21
CA SER A 217 -3.01 -24.47 2.84
C SER A 217 -2.23 -24.76 1.56
N GLU A 218 -1.99 -23.78 0.70
CA GLU A 218 -1.23 -23.96 -0.54
C GLU A 218 0.28 -23.80 -0.35
N HIS A 219 0.74 -23.49 0.87
CA HIS A 219 2.14 -23.15 1.10
C HIS A 219 3.11 -24.22 0.62
N GLU A 220 2.93 -25.44 1.13
CA GLU A 220 3.84 -26.56 0.93
C GLU A 220 3.87 -26.96 -0.54
N ARG A 221 2.69 -26.96 -1.20
CA ARG A 221 2.59 -27.18 -2.63
C ARG A 221 3.40 -26.15 -3.41
N LEU A 222 3.18 -24.85 -3.18
CA LEU A 222 3.88 -23.78 -3.90
C LEU A 222 5.40 -23.80 -3.65
N ALA A 223 5.82 -24.13 -2.44
CA ALA A 223 7.23 -24.28 -2.10
C ALA A 223 7.87 -25.47 -2.83
N THR A 224 7.18 -26.61 -2.86
CA THR A 224 7.60 -27.82 -3.58
C THR A 224 7.67 -27.57 -5.09
N ASP A 225 6.64 -26.95 -5.66
CA ASP A 225 6.57 -26.60 -7.08
C ASP A 225 7.74 -25.68 -7.47
N LEU A 226 8.04 -24.65 -6.65
CA LEU A 226 9.18 -23.78 -6.89
C LEU A 226 10.50 -24.53 -6.81
N LYS A 227 10.70 -25.35 -5.78
CA LYS A 227 11.92 -26.14 -5.61
C LYS A 227 12.20 -27.01 -6.82
N ALA A 228 11.18 -27.65 -7.39
CA ALA A 228 11.32 -28.45 -8.60
C ALA A 228 11.54 -27.59 -9.86
N ALA A 229 10.73 -26.55 -10.05
CA ALA A 229 10.71 -25.77 -11.28
C ALA A 229 11.93 -24.85 -11.46
N ARG A 230 12.63 -24.49 -10.38
CA ARG A 230 13.78 -23.57 -10.42
C ARG A 230 15.10 -24.23 -10.83
N VAL A 231 15.21 -25.55 -10.80
CA VAL A 231 16.47 -26.26 -11.07
C VAL A 231 17.00 -25.89 -12.46
N GLY A 232 18.20 -25.31 -12.52
CA GLY A 232 18.81 -24.83 -13.76
C GLY A 232 18.22 -23.53 -14.31
N LYS A 233 17.37 -22.85 -13.53
CA LYS A 233 16.72 -21.57 -13.85
C LYS A 233 16.87 -20.56 -12.71
N GLU A 234 17.91 -20.69 -11.90
CA GLU A 234 18.18 -19.82 -10.77
C GLU A 234 18.30 -18.36 -11.23
N GLY A 235 17.64 -17.44 -10.52
CA GLY A 235 17.62 -16.02 -10.86
C GLY A 235 16.65 -15.65 -11.99
N GLN A 236 15.85 -16.59 -12.49
CA GLN A 236 14.80 -16.32 -13.49
C GLN A 236 13.41 -16.25 -12.84
N ARG A 237 12.47 -15.56 -13.47
CA ARG A 237 11.05 -15.67 -13.10
C ARG A 237 10.56 -17.11 -13.35
N ILE A 238 10.02 -17.75 -12.32
CA ILE A 238 9.51 -19.12 -12.40
C ILE A 238 7.97 -19.11 -12.36
N PRO A 239 7.27 -19.54 -13.43
CA PRO A 239 5.83 -19.73 -13.39
C PRO A 239 5.44 -20.84 -12.40
N LEU A 240 4.42 -20.59 -11.58
CA LEU A 240 3.87 -21.55 -10.63
C LEU A 240 2.36 -21.69 -10.89
N PRO A 241 1.94 -22.60 -11.79
CA PRO A 241 0.53 -22.75 -12.15
C PRO A 241 -0.36 -23.07 -10.93
N PRO A 242 -1.65 -22.66 -10.99
CA PRO A 242 -2.27 -21.94 -12.11
C PRO A 242 -2.00 -20.42 -12.08
N ASP A 243 -1.95 -19.82 -10.90
CA ASP A 243 -2.10 -18.37 -10.72
C ASP A 243 -0.93 -17.68 -10.02
N HIS A 244 0.21 -18.34 -9.83
CA HIS A 244 1.38 -17.77 -9.19
C HIS A 244 2.59 -17.67 -10.10
N GLU A 245 3.53 -16.82 -9.70
CA GLU A 245 4.89 -16.74 -10.22
C GLU A 245 5.83 -16.53 -9.03
N ALA A 246 7.07 -17.01 -9.14
CA ALA A 246 8.14 -16.69 -8.21
C ALA A 246 9.10 -15.71 -8.87
N TYR A 247 9.34 -14.58 -8.20
CA TYR A 247 10.24 -13.53 -8.65
C TYR A 247 11.58 -13.62 -7.93
N PRO A 248 12.70 -13.56 -8.65
CA PRO A 248 14.02 -13.46 -8.03
C PRO A 248 14.11 -12.28 -7.07
N HIS A 249 14.56 -12.56 -5.85
CA HIS A 249 14.78 -11.63 -4.76
C HIS A 249 16.01 -12.07 -3.93
N PRO A 250 17.24 -11.71 -4.35
CA PRO A 250 18.44 -12.08 -3.62
C PRO A 250 18.40 -11.63 -2.16
N GLY A 251 18.79 -12.51 -1.25
CA GLY A 251 18.82 -12.26 0.20
C GLY A 251 17.49 -12.51 0.92
N LEU A 252 16.46 -13.01 0.23
CA LEU A 252 15.18 -13.36 0.84
C LEU A 252 15.18 -14.82 1.31
N SER A 253 14.77 -15.09 2.55
CA SER A 253 14.74 -16.45 3.12
C SER A 253 16.08 -17.19 3.06
N ASP A 254 17.19 -16.48 3.23
CA ASP A 254 18.56 -17.01 3.14
C ASP A 254 19.20 -17.33 4.50
N GLY A 255 18.58 -16.94 5.62
CA GLY A 255 19.14 -17.11 6.96
C GLY A 255 18.44 -18.13 7.86
N PHE A 256 19.24 -18.75 8.73
CA PHE A 256 18.87 -19.67 9.81
C PHE A 256 18.62 -18.90 11.13
N TRP A 257 17.53 -19.20 11.85
CA TRP A 257 17.27 -18.65 13.20
C TRP A 257 17.25 -19.76 14.27
N PRO A 258 18.17 -19.77 15.24
CA PRO A 258 18.12 -20.74 16.34
C PRO A 258 16.84 -20.56 17.17
N GLY A 259 15.99 -21.60 17.24
CA GLY A 259 14.78 -21.61 18.07
C GLY A 259 13.45 -21.29 17.35
N ILE A 260 13.43 -21.17 16.01
CA ILE A 260 12.21 -21.24 15.21
C ILE A 260 12.37 -22.44 14.27
N GLU A 261 11.66 -23.54 14.57
CA GLU A 261 11.71 -24.77 13.74
C GLU A 261 11.26 -24.51 12.28
N ASP A 262 10.41 -23.51 12.06
CA ASP A 262 9.93 -23.07 10.72
C ASP A 262 10.72 -21.88 10.12
N GLY A 263 11.89 -21.57 10.66
CA GLY A 263 12.69 -20.38 10.31
C GLY A 263 13.91 -20.70 9.45
N GLY A 264 13.72 -20.78 8.14
CA GLY A 264 14.80 -20.54 7.16
C GLY A 264 15.93 -21.57 7.10
N GLN A 265 15.63 -22.86 7.19
CA GLN A 265 16.53 -23.90 6.66
C GLN A 265 16.08 -24.33 5.25
N SER A 266 16.69 -23.75 4.22
CA SER A 266 16.99 -24.45 2.96
C SER A 266 15.84 -25.03 2.10
N GLU A 267 14.61 -24.51 2.20
CA GLU A 267 13.45 -25.14 1.53
C GLU A 267 13.22 -24.74 0.07
N GLY A 268 14.25 -24.62 -0.78
CA GLY A 268 14.07 -24.42 -2.24
C GLY A 268 13.33 -23.13 -2.68
N ILE A 269 12.89 -22.30 -1.75
CA ILE A 269 12.19 -21.01 -1.95
C ILE A 269 13.10 -19.80 -1.71
N ASN A 270 14.33 -20.03 -1.25
CA ASN A 270 15.32 -19.00 -0.98
C ASN A 270 15.60 -18.15 -2.23
N ASN A 271 15.82 -16.86 -2.02
CA ASN A 271 16.02 -15.85 -3.05
C ASN A 271 14.82 -15.64 -3.98
N TYR A 272 13.61 -15.98 -3.55
CA TYR A 272 12.40 -15.77 -4.34
C TYR A 272 11.28 -15.17 -3.51
N ALA A 273 10.49 -14.29 -4.14
CA ALA A 273 9.24 -13.76 -3.63
C ALA A 273 8.07 -14.36 -4.42
N LEU A 274 7.02 -14.79 -3.74
CA LEU A 274 5.80 -15.28 -4.34
C LEU A 274 4.96 -14.09 -4.82
N TRP A 275 4.59 -14.13 -6.09
CA TRP A 275 3.62 -13.24 -6.70
C TRP A 275 2.38 -14.03 -7.12
N ARG A 276 1.22 -13.39 -6.99
CA ARG A 276 -0.03 -13.91 -7.54
C ARG A 276 -0.42 -13.07 -8.75
N LYS A 277 -0.69 -13.73 -9.87
CA LYS A 277 -1.21 -13.10 -11.09
C LYS A 277 -2.48 -12.32 -10.77
N ASN A 278 -2.60 -11.11 -11.32
CA ASN A 278 -3.67 -10.15 -11.03
C ASN A 278 -3.69 -9.60 -9.58
N GLY A 279 -2.56 -9.69 -8.88
CA GLY A 279 -2.42 -9.20 -7.51
C GLY A 279 -3.06 -10.13 -6.47
N ALA A 280 -3.24 -9.58 -5.27
CA ALA A 280 -3.72 -10.32 -4.12
C ALA A 280 -5.13 -10.89 -4.35
N ARG A 281 -5.38 -12.08 -3.80
CA ARG A 281 -6.68 -12.77 -3.85
C ARG A 281 -7.72 -12.19 -2.89
N ALA A 282 -7.29 -11.45 -1.88
CA ALA A 282 -8.16 -10.89 -0.86
C ALA A 282 -7.51 -9.66 -0.23
N LEU A 283 -8.35 -8.80 0.38
CA LEU A 283 -7.88 -7.76 1.27
C LEU A 283 -7.35 -8.37 2.58
N PRO A 284 -6.39 -7.71 3.24
CA PRO A 284 -5.90 -8.14 4.54
C PRO A 284 -7.02 -8.17 5.57
N VAL A 285 -6.97 -9.16 6.47
CA VAL A 285 -7.99 -9.36 7.52
C VAL A 285 -7.41 -9.06 8.90
N GLU A 286 -8.26 -9.04 9.91
CA GLU A 286 -7.81 -8.87 11.28
C GLU A 286 -6.98 -10.09 11.76
N GLY A 287 -5.95 -9.83 12.56
CA GLY A 287 -5.22 -10.83 13.33
C GLY A 287 -5.74 -10.97 14.77
N THR A 288 -5.08 -11.81 15.56
CA THR A 288 -5.55 -12.15 16.92
C THR A 288 -4.92 -11.30 18.03
N SER A 289 -3.88 -10.52 17.73
CA SER A 289 -3.14 -9.76 18.74
C SER A 289 -3.24 -8.24 18.54
N PRO A 290 -3.16 -7.43 19.62
CA PRO A 290 -3.27 -7.86 21.01
C PRO A 290 -4.69 -8.36 21.34
N ALA A 291 -4.80 -9.47 22.07
CA ALA A 291 -6.07 -10.17 22.31
C ALA A 291 -7.10 -9.32 23.08
N GLY A 292 -6.64 -8.42 23.95
CA GLY A 292 -7.51 -7.53 24.75
C GLY A 292 -8.15 -6.37 23.98
N GLN A 293 -7.83 -6.18 22.70
CA GLN A 293 -8.52 -5.18 21.87
C GLN A 293 -9.76 -5.79 21.22
N PRO A 294 -10.84 -5.04 20.99
CA PRO A 294 -12.03 -5.56 20.32
C PRO A 294 -11.75 -5.88 18.85
N THR A 295 -12.52 -6.81 18.28
CA THR A 295 -12.41 -7.27 16.89
C THR A 295 -13.14 -6.37 15.91
N GLY A 296 -12.75 -6.44 14.64
CA GLY A 296 -13.44 -5.82 13.50
C GLY A 296 -12.68 -4.69 12.84
N PHE A 297 -13.20 -4.28 11.67
CA PHE A 297 -12.67 -3.15 10.90
C PHE A 297 -13.45 -1.88 11.24
N PHE A 298 -12.97 -1.19 12.28
CA PHE A 298 -13.65 -0.07 12.93
C PHE A 298 -13.78 1.12 11.98
N THR A 299 -14.92 1.80 12.06
CA THR A 299 -15.15 3.11 11.44
C THR A 299 -14.94 4.18 12.51
N LEU A 300 -14.03 5.11 12.24
CA LEU A 300 -13.72 6.26 13.07
C LEU A 300 -14.21 7.51 12.31
N THR A 301 -15.08 8.28 12.94
CA THR A 301 -15.63 9.53 12.40
C THR A 301 -15.05 10.72 13.14
N PRO A 302 -15.02 11.92 12.53
CA PRO A 302 -14.60 13.14 13.21
C PRO A 302 -15.39 13.36 14.51
N ALA A 303 -14.72 13.80 15.57
CA ALA A 303 -15.38 14.14 16.83
C ALA A 303 -16.19 15.44 16.64
N GLY A 304 -17.52 15.37 16.75
CA GLY A 304 -18.40 16.54 16.67
C GLY A 304 -19.55 16.48 15.65
N THR A 305 -19.89 15.30 15.11
CA THR A 305 -21.18 15.07 14.44
C THR A 305 -22.26 14.69 15.43
#